data_AF-A0A453NKX8-F1
#
_entry.id   AF-A0A453NKX8-F1
#
_cell.length_a   1.000
_cell.length_b   1.000
_cell.length_c   1.000
_cell.angle_alpha   90.00
_cell.angle_beta   90.00
_cell.angle_gamma   90.00
#
_symmetry.space_group_name_H-M   'P 1'
#
loop_
_entity.id
_entity.type
_entity.pdbx_description
1 polymer ?
#
loop_
_entity_poly.entity_id
_entity_poly.type
_entity_poly.pdbx_seq_one_letter_code
_entity_poly.pdbx_strand_id
1 'polypeptide(L)'
;SILLDCEDRINVLLAIVFENYKSLDEHSITGLSELFGPISDCAAPALAPAVQIFSVLHDILSNEAQSILRSYLQAAAAKRCRRHMIETDEFMSSNNDNLLTDDMTISAAYLKMKTLCINISLEIQADIKIHDQNILPSSIDLPNIAASLYSTELCKRLKGFLSASPPSRPLQHVAELLIATANFERDLDSWQVRPVHGGVLSRELFHDYIMVWIEDTRLHLLDYCKAEKLSYPAASTTSPFVEQIYEQIRESINEYGVVINRWPQYLMSLESVCATTLNQFPTFFM
;
A
#
# COMPACT_ATOMS: atom_id res chain seq x y z
N SER A 1 43.79 -21.15 -9.26
CA SER A 1 43.93 -22.61 -9.03
C SER A 1 42.59 -23.20 -9.37
N ILE A 2 42.52 -24.34 -10.07
CA ILE A 2 41.25 -24.91 -10.55
C ILE A 2 40.19 -25.00 -9.43
N LEU A 3 40.61 -25.30 -8.19
CA LEU A 3 39.71 -25.40 -7.04
C LEU A 3 39.07 -24.04 -6.67
N LEU A 4 39.87 -22.97 -6.65
CA LEU A 4 39.39 -21.61 -6.38
C LEU A 4 38.46 -21.14 -7.49
N ASP A 5 38.82 -21.40 -8.75
CA ASP A 5 38.01 -21.03 -9.91
C ASP A 5 36.67 -21.81 -9.93
N CYS A 6 36.65 -23.03 -9.39
CA CYS A 6 35.45 -23.83 -9.18
C CYS A 6 34.58 -23.26 -8.07
N GLU A 7 35.17 -22.91 -6.92
CA GLU A 7 34.47 -22.30 -5.79
C GLU A 7 33.78 -20.99 -6.20
N ASP A 8 34.50 -20.12 -6.92
CA ASP A 8 33.97 -18.85 -7.44
C ASP A 8 32.76 -19.09 -8.35
N ARG A 9 32.83 -20.07 -9.25
CA ARG A 9 31.71 -20.44 -10.13
C ARG A 9 30.52 -21.01 -9.37
N ILE A 10 30.74 -21.79 -8.31
CA ILE A 10 29.65 -22.29 -7.48
C ILE A 10 28.99 -21.12 -6.73
N ASN A 11 29.77 -20.18 -6.17
CA ASN A 11 29.23 -18.99 -5.51
C ASN A 11 28.38 -18.13 -6.46
N VAL A 12 28.79 -17.96 -7.72
CA VAL A 12 27.99 -17.27 -8.74
C VAL A 12 26.66 -18.00 -8.99
N LEU A 13 26.67 -19.33 -9.10
CA LEU A 13 25.44 -20.11 -9.28
C LEU A 13 24.52 -20.03 -8.05
N LEU A 14 25.07 -20.08 -6.85
CA LEU A 14 24.32 -19.91 -5.61
C LEU A 14 23.67 -18.53 -5.53
N ALA A 15 24.39 -17.48 -5.90
CA ALA A 15 23.84 -16.13 -6.01
C ALA A 15 22.65 -16.11 -7.00
N ILE A 16 22.79 -16.71 -8.19
CA ILE A 16 21.69 -16.81 -9.16
C ILE A 16 20.48 -17.54 -8.56
N VAL A 17 20.67 -18.64 -7.83
CA VAL A 17 19.57 -19.39 -7.22
C VAL A 17 18.87 -18.58 -6.13
N PHE A 18 19.62 -18.03 -5.17
CA PHE A 18 19.05 -17.28 -4.05
C PHE A 18 18.44 -15.95 -4.48
N GLU A 19 19.03 -15.25 -5.45
CA GLU A 19 18.48 -14.01 -5.98
C GLU A 19 17.22 -14.21 -6.83
N ASN A 20 16.86 -15.46 -7.15
CA ASN A 20 15.70 -15.78 -7.97
C ASN A 20 14.84 -16.90 -7.37
N TYR A 21 14.87 -17.12 -6.06
CA TYR A 21 14.22 -18.28 -5.42
C TYR A 21 12.72 -18.47 -5.71
N LYS A 22 11.97 -17.38 -5.99
CA LYS A 22 10.55 -17.42 -6.41
C LYS A 22 10.33 -17.64 -7.91
N SER A 23 11.39 -17.58 -8.70
CA SER A 23 11.37 -17.71 -10.16
C SER A 23 12.13 -18.96 -10.63
N LEU A 24 12.60 -19.82 -9.74
CA LEU A 24 13.23 -21.08 -10.11
C LEU A 24 12.20 -22.02 -10.76
N ASP A 25 12.55 -22.60 -11.91
CA ASP A 25 11.68 -23.49 -12.67
C ASP A 25 12.48 -24.63 -13.31
N GLU A 26 12.11 -25.85 -12.95
CA GLU A 26 12.75 -27.09 -13.44
C GLU A 26 12.43 -27.39 -14.90
N HIS A 27 11.37 -26.81 -15.44
CA HIS A 27 10.97 -27.00 -16.84
C HIS A 27 11.65 -26.01 -17.79
N SER A 28 12.34 -25.00 -17.25
CA SER A 28 13.05 -24.00 -18.03
C SER A 28 14.48 -24.43 -18.34
N ILE A 29 14.94 -24.18 -19.57
CA ILE A 29 16.32 -24.46 -20.01
C ILE A 29 17.34 -23.70 -19.16
N THR A 30 16.98 -22.49 -18.70
CA THR A 30 17.85 -21.64 -17.87
C THR A 30 17.69 -21.94 -16.37
N GLY A 31 16.73 -22.79 -15.98
CA GLY A 31 16.34 -23.01 -14.59
C GLY A 31 15.51 -21.87 -13.99
N LEU A 32 15.12 -20.89 -14.80
CA LEU A 32 14.34 -19.72 -14.37
C LEU A 32 13.07 -19.59 -15.22
N SER A 33 11.92 -19.44 -14.56
CA SER A 33 10.65 -19.09 -15.19
C SER A 33 10.72 -17.69 -15.77
N GLU A 34 9.86 -17.41 -16.75
CA GLU A 34 9.64 -16.03 -17.18
C GLU A 34 9.20 -15.18 -16.00
N LEU A 35 9.75 -13.96 -15.92
CA LEU A 35 9.51 -13.03 -14.83
C LEU A 35 8.04 -12.66 -14.64
N PHE A 36 7.08 -13.12 -15.45
CA PHE A 36 5.65 -12.79 -15.40
C PHE A 36 4.77 -13.95 -14.92
N GLY A 37 5.36 -15.04 -14.43
CA GLY A 37 4.61 -16.16 -13.87
C GLY A 37 3.85 -15.83 -12.59
N PRO A 38 2.84 -16.65 -12.23
CA PRO A 38 2.13 -16.55 -10.95
C PRO A 38 3.11 -16.58 -9.78
N ILE A 39 2.71 -15.99 -8.65
CA ILE A 39 3.52 -16.01 -7.43
C ILE A 39 3.57 -17.47 -6.94
N SER A 40 4.72 -18.12 -7.09
CA SER A 40 4.95 -19.46 -6.52
C SER A 40 4.96 -19.34 -5.00
N ASP A 41 4.11 -20.12 -4.35
CA ASP A 41 3.99 -20.17 -2.90
C ASP A 41 4.68 -21.40 -2.28
N CYS A 42 5.40 -22.15 -3.12
CA CYS A 42 6.25 -23.26 -2.72
C CYS A 42 7.71 -23.00 -3.10
N ALA A 43 8.63 -23.48 -2.26
CA ALA A 43 10.03 -23.47 -2.61
C ALA A 43 10.30 -24.41 -3.79
N ALA A 44 11.03 -23.93 -4.79
CA ALA A 44 11.46 -24.80 -5.87
C ALA A 44 12.40 -25.90 -5.34
N PRO A 45 12.38 -27.12 -5.90
CA PRO A 45 13.18 -28.22 -5.36
C PRO A 45 14.69 -27.97 -5.41
N ALA A 46 15.16 -27.09 -6.30
CA ALA A 46 16.55 -26.64 -6.37
C ALA A 46 17.01 -25.80 -5.16
N LEU A 47 16.09 -25.20 -4.39
CA LEU A 47 16.45 -24.29 -3.29
C LEU A 47 17.10 -25.03 -2.11
N ALA A 48 16.58 -26.19 -1.72
CA ALA A 48 17.13 -26.94 -0.59
C ALA A 48 18.56 -27.47 -0.84
N PRO A 49 18.88 -28.08 -1.99
CA PRO A 49 20.26 -28.42 -2.35
C PRO A 49 21.18 -27.21 -2.39
N ALA A 50 20.71 -26.05 -2.87
CA ALA A 50 21.51 -24.82 -2.87
C ALA A 50 21.89 -24.36 -1.45
N VAL A 51 20.95 -24.43 -0.48
CA VAL A 51 21.26 -24.14 0.93
C VAL A 51 22.29 -25.12 1.50
N GLN A 52 22.19 -26.40 1.15
CA GLN A 52 23.16 -27.41 1.58
C GLN A 52 24.56 -27.12 1.04
N ILE A 53 24.69 -26.82 -0.26
CA ILE A 53 25.97 -26.47 -0.87
C ILE A 53 26.53 -25.19 -0.24
N PHE A 54 25.69 -24.17 -0.04
CA PHE A 54 26.10 -22.94 0.62
C PHE A 54 26.64 -23.21 2.03
N SER A 55 26.00 -24.10 2.80
CA SER A 55 26.44 -24.47 4.16
C SER A 55 27.72 -25.30 4.21
N VAL A 56 28.11 -25.93 3.09
CA VAL A 56 29.39 -26.64 2.96
C VAL A 56 30.53 -25.68 2.63
N LEU A 57 30.24 -24.68 1.78
CA LEU A 57 31.22 -23.68 1.36
C LEU A 57 31.43 -22.57 2.40
N HIS A 58 30.39 -22.24 3.15
CA HIS A 58 30.38 -21.13 4.10
C HIS A 58 30.03 -21.64 5.50
N ASP A 59 30.69 -21.10 6.53
CA ASP A 59 30.26 -21.31 7.91
C ASP A 59 28.93 -20.58 8.14
N ILE A 60 27.82 -21.31 8.06
CA ILE A 60 26.45 -20.76 8.14
C ILE A 60 26.13 -20.10 9.50
N LEU A 61 26.93 -20.39 10.52
CA LEU A 61 26.82 -19.76 11.84
C LEU A 61 27.56 -18.43 11.91
N SER A 62 28.48 -18.17 10.97
CA SER A 62 29.20 -16.90 10.88
C SER A 62 28.29 -15.76 10.42
N ASN A 63 28.52 -14.57 10.97
CA ASN A 63 27.80 -13.36 10.56
C ASN A 63 28.04 -13.00 9.08
N GLU A 64 29.21 -13.36 8.54
CA GLU A 64 29.57 -13.10 7.15
C GLU A 64 28.69 -13.92 6.18
N ALA A 65 28.62 -15.24 6.38
CA ALA A 65 27.79 -16.11 5.55
C ALA A 65 26.31 -15.73 5.63
N GLN A 66 25.81 -15.41 6.83
CA GLN A 66 24.44 -14.96 7.03
C GLN A 66 24.16 -13.63 6.33
N SER A 67 25.11 -12.70 6.36
CA SER A 67 25.01 -11.43 5.65
C SER A 67 24.97 -11.63 4.13
N ILE A 68 25.81 -12.52 3.60
CA ILE A 68 25.83 -12.87 2.17
C ILE A 68 24.47 -13.44 1.74
N LEU A 69 23.97 -14.47 2.44
CA LEU A 69 22.69 -15.09 2.11
C LEU A 69 21.53 -14.10 2.23
N ARG A 70 21.53 -13.26 3.27
CA ARG A 70 20.56 -12.17 3.43
C ARG A 70 20.60 -11.20 2.25
N SER A 71 21.79 -10.84 1.77
CA SER A 71 21.94 -9.91 0.64
C SER A 71 21.34 -10.47 -0.66
N TYR A 72 21.50 -11.77 -0.92
CA TYR A 72 20.88 -12.41 -2.08
C TYR A 72 19.35 -12.39 -1.99
N LEU A 73 18.80 -12.69 -0.82
CA LEU A 73 17.35 -12.68 -0.61
C LEU A 73 16.78 -11.25 -0.68
N GLN A 74 17.51 -10.25 -0.20
CA GLN A 74 17.16 -8.84 -0.39
C GLN A 74 17.18 -8.45 -1.86
N ALA A 75 18.18 -8.89 -2.63
CA ALA A 75 18.25 -8.66 -4.06
C ALA A 75 17.08 -9.33 -4.81
N ALA A 76 16.69 -10.55 -4.40
CA ALA A 76 15.50 -11.22 -4.93
C ALA A 76 14.22 -10.41 -4.65
N ALA A 77 14.02 -9.96 -3.42
CA ALA A 77 12.89 -9.14 -3.04
C ALA A 77 12.87 -7.82 -3.83
N ALA A 78 14.03 -7.16 -3.99
CA ALA A 78 14.18 -5.94 -4.77
C ALA A 78 13.80 -6.14 -6.25
N LYS A 79 14.23 -7.23 -6.89
CA LYS A 79 13.87 -7.57 -8.28
C LYS A 79 12.36 -7.72 -8.44
N ARG A 80 11.71 -8.48 -7.53
CA ARG A 80 10.26 -8.68 -7.53
C ARG A 80 9.50 -7.37 -7.28
N CYS A 81 9.97 -6.56 -6.33
CA CYS A 81 9.38 -5.26 -6.02
C CYS A 81 9.44 -4.35 -7.25
N ARG A 82 10.62 -4.18 -7.83
CA ARG A 82 10.85 -3.33 -9.00
C ARG A 82 9.95 -3.70 -10.18
N ARG A 83 9.72 -5.00 -10.42
CA ARG A 83 8.80 -5.46 -11.46
C ARG A 83 7.39 -4.93 -11.24
N HIS A 84 6.81 -5.14 -10.06
CA HIS A 84 5.46 -4.63 -9.74
C HIS A 84 5.37 -3.10 -9.85
N MET A 85 6.45 -2.39 -9.52
CA MET A 85 6.53 -0.93 -9.71
C MET A 85 6.52 -0.54 -11.20
N ILE A 86 7.34 -1.18 -12.05
CA ILE A 86 7.41 -0.90 -13.49
C ILE A 86 6.08 -1.21 -14.18
N GLU A 87 5.47 -2.37 -13.90
CA GLU A 87 4.15 -2.74 -14.46
C GLU A 87 3.05 -1.74 -14.08
N THR A 88 3.23 -1.04 -12.97
CA THR A 88 2.34 0.03 -12.53
C THR A 88 2.66 1.34 -13.26
N ASP A 89 3.94 1.69 -13.40
CA ASP A 89 4.40 2.90 -14.07
C ASP A 89 4.13 2.90 -15.59
N GLU A 90 4.28 1.76 -16.27
CA GLU A 90 3.94 1.60 -17.69
C GLU A 90 2.45 1.85 -17.95
N PHE A 91 1.59 1.30 -17.09
CA PHE A 91 0.13 1.51 -17.16
C PHE A 91 -0.26 2.97 -16.94
N MET A 92 0.41 3.67 -16.02
CA MET A 92 0.16 5.10 -15.80
C MET A 92 0.70 5.94 -16.95
N SER A 93 1.86 5.60 -17.50
CA SER A 93 2.47 6.31 -18.62
C SER A 93 1.66 6.20 -19.91
N SER A 94 1.01 5.05 -20.17
CA SER A 94 0.11 4.89 -21.32
C SER A 94 -1.17 5.73 -21.21
N ASN A 95 -1.54 6.17 -20.01
CA ASN A 95 -2.74 6.97 -19.75
C ASN A 95 -2.45 8.46 -19.48
N ASN A 96 -1.16 8.86 -19.50
CA ASN A 96 -0.73 10.16 -18.98
C ASN A 96 -1.09 11.38 -19.85
N ASP A 97 -1.36 11.21 -21.14
CA ASP A 97 -1.74 12.34 -22.01
C ASP A 97 -3.09 12.98 -21.60
N ASN A 98 -3.93 12.27 -20.82
CA ASN A 98 -5.25 12.71 -20.36
C ASN A 98 -5.45 12.68 -18.81
N LEU A 99 -4.41 12.40 -18.02
CA LEU A 99 -4.55 12.07 -16.57
C LEU A 99 -5.15 13.20 -15.71
N LEU A 100 -5.07 14.44 -16.17
CA LEU A 100 -5.48 15.62 -15.38
C LEU A 100 -6.93 16.07 -15.62
N THR A 101 -7.69 15.43 -16.52
CA THR A 101 -9.02 15.92 -16.92
C THR A 101 -10.12 14.87 -17.02
N ASP A 102 -9.82 13.57 -16.90
CA ASP A 102 -10.80 12.49 -17.05
C ASP A 102 -10.96 11.64 -15.78
N ASP A 103 -12.18 11.63 -15.21
CA ASP A 103 -12.55 10.91 -13.98
C ASP A 103 -12.33 9.39 -14.09
N MET A 104 -12.47 8.82 -15.30
CA MET A 104 -12.24 7.41 -15.55
C MET A 104 -10.75 7.06 -15.44
N THR A 105 -9.89 7.94 -15.96
CA THR A 105 -8.43 7.81 -15.89
C THR A 105 -7.91 7.91 -14.45
N ILE A 106 -8.43 8.84 -13.64
CA ILE A 106 -8.10 8.97 -12.21
C ILE A 106 -8.52 7.70 -11.45
N SER A 107 -9.76 7.24 -11.65
CA SER A 107 -10.26 6.02 -11.00
C SER A 107 -9.40 4.80 -11.32
N ALA A 108 -8.97 4.65 -12.58
CA ALA A 108 -8.09 3.56 -13.01
C ALA A 108 -6.70 3.63 -12.34
N ALA A 109 -6.14 4.82 -12.17
CA ALA A 109 -4.84 5.00 -11.51
C ALA A 109 -4.90 4.59 -10.02
N TYR A 110 -5.94 5.01 -9.30
CA TYR A 110 -6.18 4.58 -7.91
C TYR A 110 -6.38 3.07 -7.79
N LEU A 111 -7.14 2.47 -8.71
CA LEU A 111 -7.37 1.03 -8.72
C LEU A 111 -6.07 0.24 -9.02
N LYS A 112 -5.19 0.79 -9.87
CA LYS A 112 -3.88 0.20 -10.12
C LYS A 112 -2.98 0.25 -8.88
N MET A 113 -2.98 1.36 -8.15
CA MET A 113 -2.26 1.48 -6.87
C MET A 113 -2.82 0.52 -5.80
N LYS A 114 -4.14 0.33 -5.76
CA LYS A 114 -4.78 -0.68 -4.90
C LYS A 114 -4.28 -2.08 -5.25
N THR A 115 -4.23 -2.40 -6.54
CA THR A 115 -3.73 -3.69 -7.04
C THR A 115 -2.26 -3.90 -6.66
N LEU A 116 -1.44 -2.84 -6.71
CA LEU A 116 -0.05 -2.89 -6.25
C LEU A 116 0.05 -3.28 -4.76
N CYS A 117 -0.76 -2.68 -3.87
CA CYS A 117 -0.81 -3.06 -2.45
C CYS A 117 -1.12 -4.56 -2.28
N ILE A 118 -2.11 -5.06 -3.02
CA ILE A 118 -2.53 -6.48 -2.96
C ILE A 118 -1.41 -7.39 -3.46
N ASN A 119 -0.81 -7.08 -4.61
CA ASN A 119 0.26 -7.89 -5.19
C ASN A 119 1.47 -7.98 -4.27
N ILE A 120 1.87 -6.87 -3.66
CA ILE A 120 2.97 -6.85 -2.69
C ILE A 120 2.62 -7.65 -1.42
N SER A 121 1.36 -7.62 -0.98
CA SER A 121 0.88 -8.48 0.12
C SER A 121 1.04 -9.97 -0.22
N LEU A 122 0.66 -10.36 -1.44
CA LEU A 122 0.76 -11.73 -1.92
C LEU A 122 2.21 -12.21 -2.05
N GLU A 123 3.14 -11.33 -2.43
CA GLU A 123 4.57 -11.64 -2.43
C GLU A 123 5.07 -12.01 -1.03
N ILE A 124 4.66 -11.26 0.00
CA ILE A 124 5.04 -11.54 1.39
C ILE A 124 4.43 -12.85 1.88
N GLN A 125 3.16 -13.11 1.54
CA GLN A 125 2.51 -14.38 1.90
C GLN A 125 3.21 -15.59 1.27
N ALA A 126 3.68 -15.48 0.03
CA ALA A 126 4.49 -16.51 -0.59
C ALA A 126 5.82 -16.70 0.15
N ASP A 127 6.45 -15.60 0.57
CA ASP A 127 7.70 -15.65 1.33
C ASP A 127 7.52 -16.31 2.71
N ILE A 128 6.38 -16.09 3.37
CA ILE A 128 5.97 -16.80 4.60
C ILE A 128 5.83 -18.29 4.33
N LYS A 129 5.08 -18.69 3.30
CA LYS A 129 4.89 -20.11 2.98
C LYS A 129 6.19 -20.81 2.61
N ILE A 130 7.09 -20.14 1.89
CA ILE A 130 8.43 -20.67 1.56
C ILE A 130 9.28 -20.81 2.84
N HIS A 131 9.20 -19.82 3.73
CA HIS A 131 9.92 -19.84 5.01
C HIS A 131 9.46 -21.01 5.91
N ASP A 132 8.15 -21.25 5.98
CA ASP A 132 7.53 -22.30 6.79
C ASP A 132 7.89 -23.72 6.32
N GLN A 133 8.50 -23.87 5.13
CA GLN A 133 9.07 -25.15 4.68
C GLN A 133 10.41 -25.48 5.34
N ASN A 134 10.95 -24.58 6.19
CA ASN A 134 12.17 -24.78 6.97
C ASN A 134 13.41 -25.13 6.13
N ILE A 135 13.49 -24.59 4.91
CA ILE A 135 14.61 -24.82 3.98
C ILE A 135 15.79 -23.90 4.31
N LEU A 136 15.52 -22.67 4.75
CA LEU A 136 16.54 -21.69 5.07
C LEU A 136 17.07 -21.90 6.50
N PRO A 137 18.32 -21.50 6.79
CA PRO A 137 18.85 -21.52 8.15
C PRO A 137 17.99 -20.69 9.11
N SER A 138 17.90 -21.10 10.38
CA SER A 138 17.07 -20.43 11.39
C SER A 138 17.46 -18.97 11.69
N SER A 139 18.67 -18.55 11.28
CA SER A 139 19.11 -17.14 11.35
C SER A 139 18.51 -16.25 10.26
N ILE A 140 17.89 -16.84 9.24
CA ILE A 140 17.29 -16.14 8.11
C ILE A 140 15.78 -16.08 8.27
N ASP A 141 15.29 -14.87 8.58
CA ASP A 141 13.87 -14.53 8.66
C ASP A 141 13.42 -13.95 7.31
N LEU A 142 13.09 -14.85 6.37
CA LEU A 142 12.74 -14.48 5.00
C LEU A 142 11.56 -13.50 4.92
N PRO A 143 10.45 -13.71 5.66
CA PRO A 143 9.32 -12.79 5.65
C PRO A 143 9.71 -11.39 6.09
N ASN A 144 10.48 -11.25 7.18
CA ASN A 144 10.92 -9.92 7.62
C ASN A 144 11.89 -9.26 6.65
N ILE A 145 12.81 -10.03 6.04
CA ILE A 145 13.74 -9.51 5.03
C ILE A 145 12.97 -8.89 3.85
N ALA A 146 12.00 -9.62 3.30
CA ALA A 146 11.24 -9.19 2.14
C ALA A 146 10.24 -8.09 2.49
N ALA A 147 9.45 -8.27 3.55
CA ALA A 147 8.41 -7.33 3.96
C ALA A 147 8.96 -5.95 4.34
N SER A 148 10.16 -5.89 4.95
CA SER A 148 10.82 -4.62 5.26
C SER A 148 11.10 -3.79 4.00
N LEU A 149 11.62 -4.45 2.96
CA LEU A 149 11.92 -3.81 1.68
C LEU A 149 10.64 -3.42 0.95
N TYR A 150 9.69 -4.35 0.84
CA TYR A 150 8.42 -4.13 0.17
C TYR A 150 7.61 -3.00 0.79
N SER A 151 7.50 -2.96 2.12
CA SER A 151 6.77 -1.92 2.84
C SER A 151 7.38 -0.54 2.62
N THR A 152 8.71 -0.44 2.62
CA THR A 152 9.43 0.83 2.40
C THR A 152 9.23 1.36 0.97
N GLU A 153 9.41 0.50 -0.03
CA GLU A 153 9.23 0.88 -1.44
C GLU A 153 7.77 1.18 -1.78
N LEU A 154 6.82 0.41 -1.24
CA LEU A 154 5.40 0.67 -1.40
C LEU A 154 5.00 2.01 -0.78
N CYS A 155 5.46 2.30 0.43
CA CYS A 155 5.21 3.59 1.10
C CYS A 155 5.73 4.76 0.27
N LYS A 156 6.97 4.66 -0.23
CA LYS A 156 7.56 5.67 -1.13
C LYS A 156 6.73 5.87 -2.40
N ARG A 157 6.27 4.78 -3.03
CA ARG A 157 5.45 4.83 -4.25
C ARG A 157 4.08 5.45 -4.00
N LEU A 158 3.42 5.11 -2.88
CA LEU A 158 2.13 5.67 -2.47
C LEU A 158 2.25 7.16 -2.19
N LYS A 159 3.27 7.59 -1.44
CA LYS A 159 3.54 9.03 -1.20
C LYS A 159 3.73 9.79 -2.50
N GLY A 160 4.55 9.26 -3.41
CA GLY A 160 4.76 9.88 -4.72
C GLY A 160 3.48 9.97 -5.55
N PHE A 161 2.67 8.90 -5.55
CA PHE A 161 1.38 8.87 -6.24
C PHE A 161 0.39 9.89 -5.70
N LEU A 162 0.13 9.88 -4.39
CA LEU A 162 -0.81 10.80 -3.74
C LEU A 162 -0.37 12.26 -3.86
N SER A 163 0.95 12.52 -3.92
CA SER A 163 1.46 13.87 -4.17
C SER A 163 1.20 14.34 -5.62
N ALA A 164 1.33 13.44 -6.59
CA ALA A 164 1.12 13.75 -8.01
C ALA A 164 -0.37 13.78 -8.41
N SER A 165 -1.20 13.00 -7.73
CA SER A 165 -2.64 12.86 -7.99
C SER A 165 -3.42 12.94 -6.68
N PRO A 166 -3.47 14.11 -6.02
CA PRO A 166 -4.06 14.26 -4.69
C PRO A 166 -5.56 13.93 -4.73
N PRO A 167 -6.04 13.10 -3.80
CA PRO A 167 -7.47 12.79 -3.71
C PRO A 167 -8.23 14.02 -3.23
N SER A 168 -9.32 14.37 -3.92
CA SER A 168 -10.14 15.55 -3.60
C SER A 168 -11.21 15.28 -2.54
N ARG A 169 -11.73 14.04 -2.48
CA ARG A 169 -12.78 13.58 -1.55
C ARG A 169 -12.63 12.07 -1.31
N PRO A 170 -13.29 11.49 -0.29
CA PRO A 170 -13.31 10.03 -0.07
C PRO A 170 -14.19 9.28 -1.09
N LEU A 171 -13.96 9.51 -2.39
CA LEU A 171 -14.64 8.81 -3.48
C LEU A 171 -14.36 7.30 -3.43
N GLN A 172 -15.21 6.49 -4.07
CA GLN A 172 -15.10 5.03 -4.01
C GLN A 172 -13.70 4.50 -4.33
N HIS A 173 -13.06 4.95 -5.42
CA HIS A 173 -11.71 4.50 -5.80
C HIS A 173 -10.64 4.91 -4.78
N VAL A 174 -10.79 6.08 -4.14
CA VAL A 174 -9.92 6.55 -3.05
C VAL A 174 -10.11 5.68 -1.81
N ALA A 175 -11.37 5.43 -1.43
CA ALA A 175 -11.74 4.59 -0.29
C ALA A 175 -11.21 3.16 -0.45
N GLU A 176 -11.26 2.59 -1.66
CA GLU A 176 -10.72 1.27 -1.95
C GLU A 176 -9.18 1.21 -1.78
N LEU A 177 -8.45 2.23 -2.23
CA LEU A 177 -7.00 2.32 -2.02
C LEU A 177 -6.66 2.49 -0.54
N LEU A 178 -7.40 3.34 0.17
CA LEU A 178 -7.26 3.56 1.62
C LEU A 178 -7.45 2.25 2.38
N ILE A 179 -8.51 1.50 2.06
CA ILE A 179 -8.79 0.19 2.66
C ILE A 179 -7.66 -0.80 2.35
N ALA A 180 -7.20 -0.89 1.11
CA ALA A 180 -6.11 -1.80 0.74
C ALA A 180 -4.81 -1.48 1.48
N THR A 181 -4.48 -0.19 1.62
CA THR A 181 -3.28 0.27 2.34
C THR A 181 -3.38 -0.02 3.84
N ALA A 182 -4.54 0.20 4.45
CA ALA A 182 -4.79 -0.12 5.86
C ALA A 182 -4.85 -1.62 6.13
N ASN A 183 -5.32 -2.42 5.16
CA ASN A 183 -5.26 -3.88 5.25
C ASN A 183 -3.82 -4.36 5.18
N PHE A 184 -3.01 -3.84 4.24
CA PHE A 184 -1.58 -4.16 4.16
C PHE A 184 -0.86 -3.92 5.49
N GLU A 185 -1.05 -2.75 6.10
CA GLU A 185 -0.45 -2.44 7.41
C GLU A 185 -0.90 -3.42 8.51
N ARG A 186 -2.19 -3.76 8.57
CA ARG A 186 -2.72 -4.74 9.53
C ARG A 186 -2.18 -6.15 9.28
N ASP A 187 -2.06 -6.52 8.02
CA ASP A 187 -1.58 -7.83 7.60
C ASP A 187 -0.12 -8.01 8.04
N LEU A 188 0.73 -6.99 7.88
CA LEU A 188 2.11 -6.99 8.40
C LEU A 188 2.17 -7.27 9.90
N ASP A 189 1.31 -6.61 10.69
CA ASP A 189 1.22 -6.84 12.14
C ASP A 189 0.76 -8.28 12.45
N SER A 190 -0.24 -8.77 11.73
CA SER A 190 -0.75 -10.15 11.88
C SER A 190 0.29 -11.22 11.54
N TRP A 191 1.20 -10.92 10.62
CA TRP A 191 2.32 -11.79 10.23
C TRP A 191 3.55 -11.62 11.12
N GLN A 192 3.47 -10.81 12.17
CA GLN A 192 4.58 -10.50 13.08
C GLN A 192 5.80 -9.92 12.37
N VAL A 193 5.58 -9.19 11.27
CA VAL A 193 6.63 -8.42 10.60
C VAL A 193 7.02 -7.25 11.49
N ARG A 194 8.33 -7.08 11.71
CA ARG A 194 8.87 -6.00 12.53
C ARG A 194 8.54 -4.65 11.89
N PRO A 195 8.11 -3.65 12.68
CA PRO A 195 7.97 -2.30 12.19
C PRO A 195 9.29 -1.77 11.62
N VAL A 196 9.22 -1.14 10.46
CA VAL A 196 10.39 -0.62 9.74
C VAL A 196 10.23 0.87 9.54
N HIS A 197 11.32 1.61 9.75
CA HIS A 197 11.34 3.04 9.49
C HIS A 197 11.12 3.32 8.01
N GLY A 198 10.16 4.19 7.69
CA GLY A 198 9.77 4.49 6.31
C GLY A 198 8.82 3.48 5.68
N GLY A 199 8.36 2.46 6.43
CA GLY A 199 7.30 1.55 6.01
C GLY A 199 5.93 2.21 5.88
N VAL A 200 4.94 1.43 5.44
CA VAL A 200 3.55 1.89 5.28
C VAL A 200 2.93 2.16 6.65
N LEU A 201 2.49 3.41 6.85
CA LEU A 201 1.63 3.84 7.94
C LEU A 201 0.39 4.47 7.32
N SER A 202 -0.68 3.68 7.19
CA SER A 202 -1.84 4.04 6.36
C SER A 202 -2.47 5.34 6.82
N ARG A 203 -2.61 5.55 8.13
CA ARG A 203 -3.18 6.79 8.66
C ARG A 203 -2.36 8.01 8.29
N GLU A 204 -1.04 7.94 8.41
CA GLU A 204 -0.15 9.07 8.11
C GLU A 204 -0.14 9.40 6.62
N LEU A 205 -0.25 8.38 5.75
CA LEU A 205 -0.34 8.57 4.30
C LEU A 205 -1.56 9.39 3.87
N PHE A 206 -2.69 9.23 4.55
CA PHE A 206 -3.96 9.88 4.18
C PHE A 206 -4.34 11.07 5.08
N HIS A 207 -3.65 11.30 6.20
CA HIS A 207 -4.04 12.26 7.23
C HIS A 207 -4.26 13.67 6.67
N ASP A 208 -3.25 14.22 5.99
CA ASP A 208 -3.30 15.60 5.50
C ASP A 208 -4.44 15.80 4.51
N TYR A 209 -4.68 14.82 3.62
CA TYR A 209 -5.79 14.86 2.67
C TYR A 209 -7.15 14.80 3.37
N ILE A 210 -7.32 13.90 4.35
CA ILE A 210 -8.56 13.78 5.13
C ILE A 210 -8.88 15.10 5.84
N MET A 211 -7.87 15.73 6.45
CA MET A 211 -8.05 17.01 7.14
C MET A 211 -8.47 18.12 6.17
N VAL A 212 -7.89 18.16 4.97
CA VAL A 212 -8.32 19.09 3.91
C VAL A 212 -9.76 18.82 3.50
N TRP A 213 -10.16 17.56 3.27
CA TRP A 213 -11.55 17.25 2.90
C TRP A 213 -12.54 17.71 3.98
N ILE A 214 -12.22 17.48 5.25
CA ILE A 214 -13.07 17.89 6.38
C ILE A 214 -13.24 19.42 6.38
N GLU A 215 -12.15 20.16 6.16
CA GLU A 215 -12.20 21.62 6.12
C GLU A 215 -12.94 22.15 4.88
N ASP A 216 -12.75 21.55 3.71
CA ASP A 216 -13.49 21.89 2.49
C ASP A 216 -15.00 21.65 2.67
N THR A 217 -15.36 20.53 3.31
CA THR A 217 -16.76 20.23 3.67
C THR A 217 -17.32 21.28 4.63
N ARG A 218 -16.54 21.71 5.62
CA ARG A 218 -16.92 22.78 6.55
C ARG A 218 -17.21 24.07 5.80
N LEU A 219 -16.30 24.49 4.92
CA LEU A 219 -16.44 25.72 4.13
C LEU A 219 -17.65 25.64 3.20
N HIS A 220 -17.84 24.51 2.49
CA HIS A 220 -18.97 24.29 1.60
C HIS A 220 -20.31 24.41 2.34
N LEU A 221 -20.46 23.75 3.50
CA LEU A 221 -21.68 23.83 4.31
C LEU A 221 -21.94 25.25 4.83
N LEU A 222 -20.90 25.99 5.21
CA LEU A 222 -21.03 27.38 5.66
C LEU A 222 -21.43 28.33 4.53
N ASP A 223 -20.85 28.18 3.34
CA ASP A 223 -21.19 29.02 2.19
C ASP A 223 -22.61 28.74 1.70
N TYR A 224 -23.04 27.48 1.74
CA TYR A 224 -24.41 27.09 1.48
C TYR A 224 -25.40 27.78 2.44
N CYS A 225 -25.08 27.83 3.75
CA CYS A 225 -25.88 28.58 4.72
C CYS A 225 -25.94 30.09 4.37
N LYS A 226 -24.84 30.70 3.94
CA LYS A 226 -24.81 32.14 3.60
C LYS A 226 -25.61 32.49 2.35
N ALA A 227 -25.53 31.66 1.30
CA ALA A 227 -26.19 31.93 0.02
C ALA A 227 -27.72 32.02 0.15
N GLU A 228 -28.30 31.20 1.02
CA GLU A 228 -29.76 31.14 1.19
C GLU A 228 -30.32 32.21 2.14
N LYS A 229 -29.43 32.83 2.94
CA LYS A 229 -29.73 34.02 3.76
C LYS A 229 -30.24 35.21 2.93
N LEU A 230 -29.98 35.22 1.62
CA LEU A 230 -30.40 36.26 0.68
C LEU A 230 -31.77 35.97 0.02
N SER A 231 -32.38 34.79 0.22
CA SER A 231 -33.50 34.32 -0.62
C SER A 231 -34.88 34.22 0.07
N TYR A 232 -34.98 34.20 1.41
CA TYR A 232 -36.26 33.95 2.09
C TYR A 232 -36.69 35.03 3.10
N PRO A 233 -37.97 35.48 3.08
CA PRO A 233 -38.54 36.34 4.13
C PRO A 233 -38.82 35.53 5.42
N ALA A 234 -38.68 36.20 6.56
CA ALA A 234 -38.63 35.66 7.93
C ALA A 234 -39.92 35.01 8.50
N ALA A 235 -40.74 34.36 7.69
CA ALA A 235 -42.05 33.86 8.12
C ALA A 235 -42.35 32.44 7.64
N SER A 236 -41.64 31.43 8.14
CA SER A 236 -42.24 30.10 8.31
C SER A 236 -41.59 29.33 9.46
N THR A 237 -42.44 28.83 10.35
CA THR A 237 -42.09 27.87 11.40
C THR A 237 -41.73 26.54 10.74
N THR A 238 -40.50 26.07 10.97
CA THR A 238 -39.84 24.91 10.31
C THR A 238 -39.84 24.99 8.79
N SER A 239 -38.96 25.84 8.26
CA SER A 239 -38.71 26.03 6.84
C SER A 239 -38.14 24.75 6.18
N PRO A 240 -38.55 24.38 4.95
CA PRO A 240 -37.94 23.33 4.13
C PRO A 240 -36.40 23.41 4.03
N PHE A 241 -35.87 24.62 4.20
CA PHE A 241 -34.44 24.89 4.32
C PHE A 241 -33.75 24.10 5.44
N VAL A 242 -34.36 24.02 6.62
CA VAL A 242 -33.75 23.32 7.77
C VAL A 242 -33.60 21.84 7.45
N GLU A 243 -34.64 21.22 6.87
CA GLU A 243 -34.62 19.83 6.43
C GLU A 243 -33.56 19.60 5.34
N GLN A 244 -33.45 20.52 4.37
CA GLN A 244 -32.45 20.46 3.31
C GLN A 244 -31.01 20.55 3.84
N ILE A 245 -30.73 21.40 4.82
CA ILE A 245 -29.38 21.47 5.41
C ILE A 245 -29.08 20.21 6.25
N TYR A 246 -30.05 19.70 7.02
CA TYR A 246 -29.84 18.45 7.76
C TYR A 246 -29.53 17.30 6.81
N GLU A 247 -30.23 17.22 5.68
CA GLU A 247 -29.93 16.25 4.62
C GLU A 247 -28.54 16.47 4.02
N GLN A 248 -28.16 17.71 3.70
CA GLN A 248 -26.84 18.02 3.17
C GLN A 248 -25.70 17.66 4.14
N ILE A 249 -25.89 17.94 5.44
CA ILE A 249 -24.96 17.55 6.51
C ILE A 249 -24.87 16.02 6.56
N ARG A 250 -26.02 15.32 6.55
CA ARG A 250 -26.06 13.86 6.61
C ARG A 250 -25.34 13.22 5.44
N GLU A 251 -25.61 13.67 4.21
CA GLU A 251 -24.93 13.19 3.00
C GLU A 251 -23.42 13.45 3.08
N SER A 252 -23.02 14.66 3.48
CA SER A 252 -21.61 15.03 3.60
C SER A 252 -20.86 14.16 4.62
N ILE A 253 -21.47 13.83 5.76
CA ILE A 253 -20.88 12.95 6.78
C ILE A 253 -20.81 11.49 6.29
N ASN A 254 -21.85 11.02 5.61
CA ASN A 254 -21.92 9.64 5.13
C ASN A 254 -20.76 9.28 4.19
N GLU A 255 -20.26 10.25 3.42
CA GLU A 255 -19.05 10.08 2.58
C GLU A 255 -17.80 9.67 3.39
N TYR A 256 -17.70 10.11 4.65
CA TYR A 256 -16.57 9.79 5.53
C TYR A 256 -16.74 8.45 6.25
N GLY A 257 -17.81 7.69 6.01
CA GLY A 257 -18.08 6.44 6.72
C GLY A 257 -16.91 5.47 6.70
N VAL A 258 -16.21 5.32 5.56
CA VAL A 258 -15.02 4.46 5.44
C VAL A 258 -13.86 4.98 6.31
N VAL A 259 -13.65 6.29 6.34
CA VAL A 259 -12.58 6.95 7.12
C VAL A 259 -12.85 6.78 8.61
N ILE A 260 -14.07 7.06 9.07
CA ILE A 260 -14.46 6.98 10.49
C ILE A 260 -14.39 5.52 10.98
N ASN A 261 -14.90 4.57 10.19
CA ASN A 261 -14.87 3.14 10.56
C ASN A 261 -13.43 2.62 10.74
N ARG A 262 -12.46 3.20 10.03
CA ARG A 262 -11.04 2.83 10.14
C ARG A 262 -10.32 3.63 11.23
N TRP A 263 -10.60 4.92 11.32
CA TRP A 263 -9.96 5.85 12.24
C TRP A 263 -11.02 6.71 12.95
N PRO A 264 -11.62 6.20 14.03
CA PRO A 264 -12.71 6.89 14.74
C PRO A 264 -12.35 8.27 15.28
N GLN A 265 -11.08 8.57 15.46
CA GLN A 265 -10.56 9.88 15.87
C GLN A 265 -10.97 11.05 14.96
N TYR A 266 -11.25 10.81 13.67
CA TYR A 266 -11.74 11.87 12.78
C TYR A 266 -13.20 12.24 13.04
N LEU A 267 -13.94 11.43 13.81
CA LEU A 267 -15.32 11.73 14.20
C LEU A 267 -15.42 13.06 14.94
N MET A 268 -14.51 13.34 15.89
CA MET A 268 -14.50 14.60 16.64
C MET A 268 -14.35 15.82 15.72
N SER A 269 -13.51 15.72 14.69
CA SER A 269 -13.32 16.79 13.71
C SER A 269 -14.60 17.03 12.90
N LEU A 270 -15.29 15.97 12.50
CA LEU A 270 -16.57 16.05 11.78
C LEU A 270 -17.72 16.56 12.66
N GLU A 271 -17.78 16.16 13.93
CA GLU A 271 -18.74 16.67 14.91
C GLU A 271 -18.59 18.18 15.12
N SER A 272 -17.34 18.67 15.16
CA SER A 272 -17.06 20.10 15.21
C SER A 272 -17.61 20.83 13.98
N VAL A 273 -17.43 20.26 12.77
CA VAL A 273 -18.04 20.81 11.54
C VAL A 273 -19.55 20.90 11.70
N CYS A 274 -20.22 19.83 12.12
CA CYS A 274 -21.67 19.80 12.33
C CYS A 274 -22.13 20.87 13.33
N ALA A 275 -21.45 20.97 14.48
CA ALA A 275 -21.78 21.95 15.51
C ALA A 275 -21.61 23.39 14.99
N THR A 276 -20.55 23.68 14.23
CA THR A 276 -20.33 25.02 13.66
C THR A 276 -21.39 25.39 12.62
N THR A 277 -21.81 24.44 11.77
CA THR A 277 -22.89 24.65 10.80
C THR A 277 -24.23 24.84 11.51
N LEU A 278 -24.54 23.99 12.51
CA LEU A 278 -25.79 24.08 13.29
C LEU A 278 -25.87 25.38 14.12
N ASN A 279 -24.75 25.88 14.64
CA ASN A 279 -24.71 27.15 15.36
C ASN A 279 -24.92 28.37 14.47
N GLN A 280 -24.92 28.24 13.15
CA GLN A 280 -25.32 29.34 12.26
C GLN A 280 -26.84 29.55 12.27
N PHE A 281 -27.65 28.53 12.62
CA PHE A 281 -29.11 28.58 12.56
C PHE A 281 -29.82 29.49 13.56
N PRO A 282 -29.40 29.62 14.84
CA PRO A 282 -29.98 30.59 15.76
C PRO A 282 -29.95 32.02 15.21
N THR A 283 -28.96 32.36 14.38
CA THR A 283 -28.87 33.63 13.65
C THR A 283 -29.80 33.77 12.44
N PHE A 284 -30.60 32.75 12.08
CA PHE A 284 -31.61 32.80 11.02
C PHE A 284 -33.04 33.01 11.56
N PHE A 285 -33.28 32.72 12.84
CA PHE A 285 -34.59 32.84 13.48
C PHE A 285 -34.71 34.05 14.42
N MET A 286 -33.68 34.88 14.48
CA MET A 286 -33.62 36.13 15.27
C MET A 286 -33.45 37.32 14.32
#